data_AF-A0A9P6TGT7-F1
#
_entry.id   AF-A0A9P6TGT7-F1
#
_cell.length_a   1.000
_cell.length_b   1.000
_cell.length_c   1.000
_cell.angle_alpha   90.00
_cell.angle_beta   90.00
_cell.angle_gamma   90.00
#
_symmetry.space_group_name_H-M   'P 1'
#
loop_
_entity.id
_entity.type
_entity.pdbx_description
1 polymer ?
#
loop_
_entity_poly.entity_id
_entity_poly.type
_entity_poly.pdbx_seq_one_letter_code
_entity_poly.pdbx_strand_id
1 'polypeptide(L)'
;SAGSNFTREQHRYASSVLKNLKKNRYSAPFMFPVDVVKLQIPDYPTIIKNPMDLNTVETRLGKSSQPSYYKSAEQFMADVQLIFTNCYTYNGPPDVAPISRMALDLSLQFDSQIKNLPMAHPSPHLSSRSPSLAKPKGKSTTALAPVMIPNTKEELKFCKDLLREVNKKTHEKFVWPFYEPVGQLGIPEYFKVVKKPMDLSTIKSKLDKHEYKTGTAFGADFRLMLTNCFQFNPIGTPVYNLGKQLEALFEQKWHERPP
;
A
#
# COMPACT_ATOMS: atom_id res chain seq x y z
N SER A 1 -17.31 6.01 -28.02
CA SER A 1 -16.51 6.86 -27.11
C SER A 1 -16.74 6.34 -25.70
N ALA A 2 -15.76 5.70 -25.07
CA ALA A 2 -15.94 5.18 -23.71
C ALA A 2 -16.20 6.36 -22.76
N GLY A 3 -17.42 6.44 -22.21
CA GLY A 3 -17.83 7.50 -21.30
C GLY A 3 -16.95 7.53 -20.05
N SER A 4 -16.85 8.70 -19.42
CA SER A 4 -16.19 8.83 -18.11
C SER A 4 -16.92 7.97 -17.08
N ASN A 5 -16.18 7.14 -16.34
CA ASN A 5 -16.69 6.38 -15.20
C ASN A 5 -16.69 7.21 -13.90
N PHE A 6 -16.33 8.50 -13.98
CA PHE A 6 -16.34 9.39 -12.84
C PHE A 6 -17.71 10.06 -12.71
N THR A 7 -18.54 9.55 -11.79
CA THR A 7 -19.93 10.01 -11.67
C THR A 7 -20.01 11.41 -11.05
N ARG A 8 -21.14 12.08 -11.27
CA ARG A 8 -21.40 13.41 -10.67
C ARG A 8 -21.37 13.37 -9.13
N GLU A 9 -21.80 12.27 -8.54
CA GLU A 9 -21.78 12.06 -7.09
C GLU A 9 -20.34 11.89 -6.58
N GLN A 10 -19.54 11.05 -7.26
CA GLN A 10 -18.13 10.90 -6.96
C GLN A 10 -17.38 12.22 -7.10
N HIS A 11 -17.70 13.01 -8.12
CA HIS A 11 -17.11 14.33 -8.34
C HIS A 11 -17.41 15.30 -7.19
N ARG A 12 -18.68 15.39 -6.76
CA ARG A 12 -19.08 16.21 -5.60
C ARG A 12 -18.39 15.74 -4.32
N TYR A 13 -18.31 14.44 -4.11
CA TYR A 13 -17.64 13.87 -2.95
C TYR A 13 -16.14 14.19 -2.96
N ALA A 14 -15.45 13.94 -4.07
CA ALA A 14 -14.03 14.29 -4.28
C ALA A 14 -13.77 15.78 -4.03
N SER A 15 -14.66 16.66 -4.50
CA SER A 15 -14.57 18.11 -4.25
C SER A 15 -14.64 18.44 -2.76
N SER A 16 -15.51 17.76 -2.01
CA SER A 16 -15.62 17.90 -0.55
C SER A 16 -14.34 17.42 0.15
N VAL A 17 -13.83 16.25 -0.24
CA VAL A 17 -12.59 15.69 0.29
C VAL A 17 -11.42 16.66 0.08
N LEU A 18 -11.26 17.17 -1.14
CA LEU A 18 -10.19 18.10 -1.47
C LEU A 18 -10.31 19.40 -0.68
N LYS A 19 -11.52 19.94 -0.53
CA LYS A 19 -11.78 21.11 0.32
C LYS A 19 -11.37 20.86 1.78
N ASN A 20 -11.63 19.67 2.31
CA ASN A 20 -11.26 19.31 3.68
C ASN A 20 -9.74 19.16 3.84
N LEU A 21 -9.06 18.56 2.86
CA LEU A 21 -7.60 18.48 2.85
C LEU A 21 -6.96 19.87 2.82
N LYS A 22 -7.42 20.76 1.94
CA LYS A 22 -6.90 22.14 1.82
C LYS A 22 -7.08 22.95 3.12
N LYS A 23 -8.14 22.67 3.89
CA LYS A 23 -8.40 23.32 5.20
C LYS A 23 -7.57 22.77 6.35
N ASN A 24 -6.95 21.60 6.21
CA ASN A 24 -6.12 21.03 7.26
C ASN A 24 -4.91 21.93 7.54
N ARG A 25 -4.57 22.14 8.82
CA ARG A 25 -3.41 22.96 9.24
C ARG A 25 -2.07 22.52 8.63
N TYR A 26 -1.94 21.28 8.19
CA TYR A 26 -0.74 20.72 7.60
C TYR A 26 -0.73 20.78 6.07
N SER A 27 -1.75 21.35 5.42
CA SER A 27 -1.86 21.40 3.96
C SER A 27 -0.88 22.36 3.30
N ALA A 28 -0.38 23.38 4.03
CA ALA A 28 0.33 24.51 3.45
C ALA A 28 1.49 24.15 2.51
N PRO A 29 2.40 23.19 2.82
CA PRO A 29 3.49 22.81 1.92
C PRO A 29 3.04 22.11 0.63
N PHE A 30 1.81 21.63 0.59
CA PHE A 30 1.26 20.80 -0.49
C PHE A 30 0.21 21.54 -1.33
N MET A 31 0.02 22.85 -1.09
CA MET A 31 -1.00 23.65 -1.77
C MET A 31 -0.62 24.01 -3.21
N PHE A 32 0.67 24.18 -3.49
CA PHE A 32 1.17 24.68 -4.77
C PHE A 32 2.33 23.82 -5.27
N PRO A 33 2.67 23.89 -6.58
CA PRO A 33 3.88 23.25 -7.09
C PRO A 33 5.12 23.64 -6.29
N VAL A 34 6.03 22.69 -6.12
CA VAL A 34 7.29 22.91 -5.39
C VAL A 34 8.14 23.95 -6.12
N ASP A 35 8.41 25.08 -5.46
CA ASP A 35 9.29 26.13 -5.97
C ASP A 35 10.75 25.79 -5.64
N VAL A 36 11.40 25.13 -6.60
CA VAL A 36 12.76 24.60 -6.44
C VAL A 36 13.82 25.69 -6.29
N VAL A 37 13.56 26.89 -6.80
CA VAL A 37 14.48 28.03 -6.68
C VAL A 37 14.39 28.61 -5.29
N LYS A 38 13.16 28.88 -4.82
CA LYS A 38 12.91 29.43 -3.48
C LYS A 38 13.40 28.51 -2.37
N LEU A 39 13.25 27.20 -2.56
CA LEU A 39 13.65 26.19 -1.59
C LEU A 39 15.11 25.72 -1.76
N GLN A 40 15.82 26.20 -2.80
CA GLN A 40 17.20 25.82 -3.10
C GLN A 40 17.40 24.30 -3.26
N ILE A 41 16.46 23.65 -3.94
CA ILE A 41 16.43 22.19 -4.18
C ILE A 41 16.42 21.88 -5.69
N PRO A 42 17.50 22.21 -6.41
CA PRO A 42 17.53 22.08 -7.87
C PRO A 42 17.45 20.63 -8.37
N ASP A 43 17.69 19.65 -7.51
CA ASP A 43 17.63 18.22 -7.80
C ASP A 43 16.20 17.65 -7.74
N TYR A 44 15.23 18.37 -7.16
CA TYR A 44 13.84 17.90 -7.03
C TYR A 44 13.22 17.41 -8.35
N PRO A 45 13.34 18.11 -9.50
CA PRO A 45 12.79 17.63 -10.78
C PRO A 45 13.53 16.40 -11.33
N THR A 46 14.77 16.18 -10.89
CA THR A 46 15.56 15.01 -11.28
C THR A 46 15.17 13.76 -10.50
N ILE A 47 14.64 13.92 -9.29
CA ILE A 47 14.17 12.83 -8.42
C ILE A 47 12.67 12.58 -8.62
N ILE A 48 11.87 13.64 -8.58
CA ILE A 48 10.40 13.59 -8.68
C ILE A 48 9.97 13.79 -10.13
N LYS A 49 9.55 12.69 -10.76
CA LYS A 49 9.18 12.65 -12.19
C LYS A 49 7.80 13.19 -12.50
N ASN A 50 6.89 13.13 -11.53
CA ASN A 50 5.51 13.55 -11.69
C ASN A 50 5.12 14.44 -10.49
N PRO A 51 5.49 15.73 -10.48
CA PRO A 51 5.13 16.63 -9.37
C PRO A 51 3.61 16.78 -9.30
N MET A 52 3.08 16.92 -8.08
CA MET A 52 1.66 17.09 -7.82
C MET A 52 1.43 17.91 -6.55
N ASP A 53 0.35 18.68 -6.53
CA ASP A 53 -0.06 19.54 -5.42
C ASP A 53 -1.61 19.68 -5.40
N LEU A 54 -2.15 20.13 -4.27
CA LEU A 54 -3.60 20.19 -4.05
C LEU A 54 -4.32 21.15 -5.01
N ASN A 55 -3.69 22.23 -5.46
CA ASN A 55 -4.33 23.17 -6.41
C ASN A 55 -4.28 22.63 -7.84
N THR A 56 -3.24 21.89 -8.21
CA THR A 56 -3.22 21.15 -9.49
C THR A 56 -4.32 20.10 -9.50
N VAL A 57 -4.50 19.33 -8.42
CA VAL A 57 -5.62 18.37 -8.30
C VAL A 57 -6.98 19.06 -8.38
N GLU A 58 -7.15 20.21 -7.72
CA GLU A 58 -8.40 20.98 -7.77
C GLU A 58 -8.71 21.46 -9.18
N THR A 59 -7.69 21.95 -9.89
CA THR A 59 -7.81 22.41 -11.27
C THR A 59 -8.20 21.26 -12.20
N ARG A 60 -7.57 20.09 -12.05
CA ARG A 60 -7.89 18.87 -12.81
C ARG A 60 -9.29 18.36 -12.50
N LEU A 61 -9.70 18.39 -11.24
CA LEU A 61 -11.04 18.00 -10.82
C LEU A 61 -12.09 18.92 -11.44
N GLY A 62 -11.85 20.22 -11.44
CA GLY A 62 -12.76 21.21 -12.00
C GLY A 62 -14.10 21.30 -11.26
N LYS A 63 -15.07 22.00 -11.85
CA LYS A 63 -16.43 22.12 -11.28
C LYS A 63 -17.27 20.90 -11.67
N SER A 64 -18.15 20.44 -10.78
CA SER A 64 -19.06 19.30 -11.06
C SER A 64 -20.05 19.50 -12.21
N SER A 65 -20.16 20.74 -12.71
CA SER A 65 -20.94 21.13 -13.88
C SER A 65 -20.15 21.11 -15.19
N GLN A 66 -18.85 20.80 -15.15
CA GLN A 66 -17.94 20.80 -16.30
C GLN A 66 -17.25 19.44 -16.44
N PRO A 67 -16.75 19.08 -17.63
CA PRO A 67 -15.95 17.88 -17.82
C PRO A 67 -14.69 17.92 -16.94
N SER A 68 -14.52 16.90 -16.10
CA SER A 68 -13.32 16.69 -15.30
C SER A 68 -12.18 16.15 -16.16
N TYR A 69 -10.93 16.50 -15.83
CA TYR A 69 -9.75 15.81 -16.37
C TYR A 69 -9.78 14.32 -16.00
N TYR A 70 -10.26 14.01 -14.79
CA TYR A 70 -10.37 12.65 -14.30
C TYR A 70 -11.51 11.89 -14.98
N LYS A 71 -11.17 10.76 -15.59
CA LYS A 71 -12.12 9.82 -16.21
C LYS A 71 -12.66 8.79 -15.21
N SER A 72 -12.06 8.69 -14.04
CA SER A 72 -12.50 7.81 -12.95
C SER A 72 -12.07 8.35 -11.58
N ALA A 73 -12.70 7.85 -10.52
CA ALA A 73 -12.33 8.17 -9.15
C ALA A 73 -10.88 7.76 -8.82
N GLU A 74 -10.43 6.65 -9.39
CA GLU A 74 -9.09 6.11 -9.17
C GLU A 74 -8.02 7.06 -9.68
N GLN A 75 -8.26 7.77 -10.80
CA GLN A 75 -7.32 8.78 -11.31
C GLN A 75 -7.22 9.99 -10.37
N PHE A 76 -8.34 10.45 -9.82
CA PHE A 76 -8.34 11.51 -8.79
C PHE A 76 -7.58 11.07 -7.54
N MET A 77 -7.85 9.86 -7.05
CA MET A 77 -7.18 9.30 -5.89
C MET A 77 -5.67 9.17 -6.10
N ALA A 78 -5.26 8.68 -7.27
CA ALA A 78 -3.85 8.52 -7.61
C ALA A 78 -3.09 9.86 -7.57
N ASP A 79 -3.67 10.93 -8.11
CA ASP A 79 -3.05 12.26 -8.06
C ASP A 79 -2.95 12.81 -6.62
N VAL A 80 -3.99 12.67 -5.79
CA VAL A 80 -3.92 13.09 -4.37
C VAL A 80 -2.82 12.32 -3.64
N GLN A 81 -2.73 11.01 -3.88
CA GLN A 81 -1.74 10.15 -3.25
C GLN A 81 -0.31 10.45 -3.72
N LEU A 82 -0.16 10.85 -4.98
CA LEU A 82 1.11 11.23 -5.57
C LEU A 82 1.76 12.42 -4.84
N ILE A 83 0.95 13.33 -4.28
CA ILE A 83 1.43 14.42 -3.42
C ILE A 83 2.25 13.85 -2.24
N PHE A 84 1.70 12.85 -1.56
CA PHE A 84 2.32 12.26 -0.36
C PHE A 84 3.50 11.36 -0.71
N THR A 85 3.37 10.52 -1.74
CA THR A 85 4.47 9.62 -2.14
C THR A 85 5.66 10.39 -2.70
N ASN A 86 5.44 11.49 -3.42
CA ASN A 86 6.52 12.40 -3.82
C ASN A 86 7.20 13.03 -2.60
N CYS A 87 6.43 13.44 -1.59
CA CYS A 87 6.98 13.95 -0.34
C CYS A 87 7.92 12.93 0.31
N TYR A 88 7.51 11.66 0.42
CA TYR A 88 8.36 10.61 1.00
C TYR A 88 9.56 10.27 0.13
N THR A 89 9.39 10.29 -1.20
CA THR A 89 10.47 9.98 -2.14
C THR A 89 11.59 11.02 -2.06
N TYR A 90 11.25 12.30 -1.92
CA TYR A 90 12.24 13.37 -1.84
C TYR A 90 12.77 13.58 -0.41
N ASN A 91 11.89 13.60 0.58
CA ASN A 91 12.25 14.01 1.95
C ASN A 91 12.54 12.82 2.88
N GLY A 92 12.27 11.59 2.45
CA GLY A 92 12.35 10.41 3.32
C GLY A 92 11.07 10.17 4.14
N PRO A 93 11.06 9.12 4.98
CA PRO A 93 9.87 8.69 5.70
C PRO A 93 9.43 9.67 6.83
N PRO A 94 8.19 9.54 7.35
CA PRO A 94 7.61 10.45 8.36
C PRO A 94 8.37 10.59 9.68
N ASP A 95 9.18 9.60 10.05
CA ASP A 95 10.06 9.60 11.22
C ASP A 95 11.38 10.35 10.98
N VAL A 96 11.74 10.57 9.71
CA VAL A 96 12.97 11.26 9.30
C VAL A 96 12.72 12.74 9.00
N ALA A 97 11.58 13.08 8.39
CA ALA A 97 11.31 14.45 7.95
C ALA A 97 9.97 15.00 8.47
N PRO A 98 9.95 16.19 9.13
CA PRO A 98 8.71 16.81 9.61
C PRO A 98 7.66 17.03 8.52
N ILE A 99 8.09 17.41 7.30
CA ILE A 99 7.18 17.56 6.15
C ILE A 99 6.55 16.22 5.74
N SER A 100 7.28 15.12 5.85
CA SER A 100 6.74 13.78 5.63
C SER A 100 5.74 13.39 6.72
N ARG A 101 5.93 13.83 7.98
CA ARG A 101 4.89 13.65 9.00
C ARG A 101 3.61 14.41 8.69
N MET A 102 3.72 15.64 8.19
CA MET A 102 2.57 16.42 7.72
C MET A 102 1.84 15.73 6.56
N ALA A 103 2.58 15.16 5.61
CA ALA A 103 2.03 14.36 4.51
C ALA A 103 1.27 13.12 5.03
N LEU A 104 1.80 12.43 6.04
CA LEU A 104 1.15 11.27 6.66
C LEU A 104 -0.18 11.65 7.32
N ASP A 105 -0.23 12.76 8.05
CA ASP A 105 -1.45 13.20 8.71
C ASP A 105 -2.55 13.55 7.66
N LEU A 106 -2.17 14.18 6.55
CA LEU A 106 -3.08 14.44 5.43
C LEU A 106 -3.50 13.15 4.72
N SER A 107 -2.59 12.19 4.52
CA SER A 107 -2.91 10.93 3.86
C SER A 107 -3.87 10.09 4.70
N LEU A 108 -3.70 10.05 6.03
CA LEU A 108 -4.63 9.38 6.95
C LEU A 108 -6.02 10.03 6.91
N GLN A 109 -6.09 11.37 6.86
CA GLN A 109 -7.35 12.07 6.70
C GLN A 109 -8.00 11.75 5.35
N PHE A 110 -7.22 11.71 4.26
CA PHE A 110 -7.69 11.36 2.93
C PHE A 110 -8.25 9.93 2.90
N ASP A 111 -7.48 8.96 3.40
CA ASP A 111 -7.84 7.54 3.44
C ASP A 111 -9.09 7.31 4.27
N SER A 112 -9.27 8.06 5.36
CA SER A 112 -10.50 8.01 6.17
C SER A 112 -11.73 8.48 5.38
N GLN A 113 -11.61 9.57 4.61
CA GLN A 113 -12.73 10.11 3.84
C GLN A 113 -13.04 9.27 2.60
N ILE A 114 -12.03 8.83 1.85
CA ILE A 114 -12.22 8.16 0.57
C ILE A 114 -12.90 6.78 0.70
N LYS A 115 -12.89 6.16 1.89
CA LYS A 115 -13.66 4.95 2.21
C LYS A 115 -15.16 5.10 2.01
N ASN A 116 -15.69 6.33 2.10
CA ASN A 116 -17.11 6.61 1.90
C ASN A 116 -17.40 7.22 0.52
N LEU A 117 -16.45 7.16 -0.42
CA LEU A 117 -16.68 7.56 -1.80
C LEU A 117 -17.77 6.65 -2.42
N PRO A 118 -18.80 7.20 -3.07
CA PRO A 118 -19.85 6.39 -3.69
C PRO A 118 -19.31 5.54 -4.84
N MET A 119 -19.85 4.33 -4.99
CA MET A 119 -19.55 3.45 -6.12
C MET A 119 -20.14 4.02 -7.41
N ALA A 120 -19.47 3.82 -8.55
CA ALA A 120 -19.93 4.34 -9.84
C ALA A 120 -21.27 3.72 -10.31
N HIS A 121 -21.59 2.50 -9.82
CA HIS A 121 -22.87 1.82 -10.04
C HIS A 121 -23.33 1.14 -8.75
N PRO A 122 -24.65 1.05 -8.47
CA PRO A 122 -25.15 0.22 -7.38
C PRO A 122 -24.86 -1.25 -7.69
N SER A 123 -23.95 -1.88 -6.93
CA SER A 123 -23.78 -3.34 -6.99
C SER A 123 -25.06 -4.01 -6.49
N PRO A 124 -25.71 -4.88 -7.29
CA PRO A 124 -26.54 -5.91 -6.70
C PRO A 124 -25.57 -6.90 -6.02
N HIS A 125 -25.75 -7.14 -4.72
CA HIS A 125 -24.99 -8.09 -3.89
C HIS A 125 -23.56 -7.74 -3.48
N LEU A 126 -23.44 -7.24 -2.24
CA LEU A 126 -22.45 -7.77 -1.28
C LEU A 126 -23.16 -8.81 -0.41
N SER A 127 -23.52 -9.96 -0.98
CA SER A 127 -23.70 -11.16 -0.16
C SER A 127 -22.30 -11.69 0.18
N SER A 128 -22.00 -11.66 1.47
CA SER A 128 -20.92 -12.41 2.08
C SER A 128 -21.01 -13.89 1.66
N ARG A 129 -20.22 -14.28 0.68
CA ARG A 129 -19.91 -15.69 0.45
C ARG A 129 -18.51 -15.82 -0.12
N SER A 130 -17.56 -16.00 0.80
CA SER A 130 -16.26 -16.56 0.48
C SER A 130 -16.46 -17.92 -0.20
N PRO A 131 -15.72 -18.26 -1.28
CA PRO A 131 -15.66 -19.62 -1.76
C PRO A 131 -14.97 -20.47 -0.69
N SER A 132 -15.72 -21.40 -0.10
CA SER A 132 -15.15 -22.47 0.72
C SER A 132 -14.28 -23.34 -0.18
N LEU A 133 -12.98 -23.36 0.07
CA LEU A 133 -12.06 -24.32 -0.54
C LEU A 133 -12.43 -25.72 -0.05
N ALA A 134 -13.14 -26.46 -0.92
CA ALA A 134 -13.41 -27.87 -0.73
C ALA A 134 -12.08 -28.65 -0.71
N LYS A 135 -11.90 -29.49 0.31
CA LYS A 135 -10.85 -30.52 0.35
C LYS A 135 -11.11 -31.58 -0.74
N PRO A 136 -10.11 -32.01 -1.52
CA PRO A 136 -10.20 -33.28 -2.22
C PRO A 136 -9.82 -34.42 -1.27
N LYS A 137 -10.69 -35.43 -1.16
CA LYS A 137 -10.36 -36.78 -0.68
C LYS A 137 -10.26 -37.70 -1.90
N GLY A 138 -9.16 -38.45 -2.05
CA GLY A 138 -9.06 -39.56 -2.99
C GLY A 138 -7.63 -40.05 -3.20
N LYS A 139 -7.33 -41.26 -2.72
CA LYS A 139 -6.09 -42.06 -2.90
C LYS A 139 -6.04 -42.59 -4.35
N SER A 140 -4.89 -42.85 -5.02
CA SER A 140 -3.99 -43.97 -4.72
C SER A 140 -2.75 -44.02 -5.66
N THR A 141 -1.68 -44.60 -5.11
CA THR A 141 -0.58 -45.41 -5.71
C THR A 141 0.59 -44.82 -6.53
N THR A 142 1.78 -45.17 -5.99
CA THR A 142 3.09 -45.50 -6.63
C THR A 142 3.99 -44.38 -7.14
N ALA A 143 4.88 -43.88 -6.27
CA ALA A 143 6.31 -44.23 -6.23
C ALA A 143 6.94 -43.50 -5.02
N LEU A 144 7.66 -44.21 -4.15
CA LEU A 144 8.36 -43.59 -3.03
C LEU A 144 9.57 -42.81 -3.58
N ALA A 145 9.40 -41.51 -3.81
CA ALA A 145 10.53 -40.60 -3.86
C ALA A 145 11.21 -40.60 -2.48
N PRO A 146 12.55 -40.50 -2.42
CA PRO A 146 13.24 -40.43 -1.14
C PRO A 146 12.70 -39.25 -0.34
N VAL A 147 12.34 -39.51 0.92
CA VAL A 147 11.94 -38.48 1.88
C VAL A 147 13.08 -37.47 1.96
N MET A 148 12.92 -36.33 1.29
CA MET A 148 13.82 -35.19 1.47
C MET A 148 13.69 -34.78 2.93
N ILE A 149 14.72 -35.05 3.73
CA ILE A 149 14.84 -34.46 5.06
C ILE A 149 14.88 -32.95 4.82
N PRO A 150 13.89 -32.17 5.29
CA PRO A 150 13.87 -30.74 5.02
C PRO A 150 15.14 -30.13 5.59
N ASN A 151 15.97 -29.51 4.74
CA ASN A 151 17.16 -28.82 5.20
C ASN A 151 16.76 -27.46 5.79
N THR A 152 16.10 -27.53 6.94
CA THR A 152 15.50 -26.38 7.64
C THR A 152 16.52 -25.27 7.90
N LYS A 153 17.79 -25.60 8.10
CA LYS A 153 18.86 -24.61 8.30
C LYS A 153 19.13 -23.79 7.04
N GLU A 154 19.16 -24.41 5.87
CA GLU A 154 19.34 -23.71 4.60
C GLU A 154 18.09 -22.90 4.21
N GLU A 155 16.89 -23.43 4.45
CA GLU A 155 15.64 -22.70 4.25
C GLU A 155 15.58 -21.42 5.12
N LEU A 156 15.93 -21.53 6.40
CA LEU A 156 15.88 -20.39 7.32
C LEU A 156 16.99 -19.37 7.02
N LYS A 157 18.16 -19.83 6.57
CA LYS A 157 19.21 -18.94 6.05
C LYS A 157 18.71 -18.18 4.82
N PHE A 158 18.06 -18.87 3.87
CA PHE A 158 17.43 -18.23 2.72
C PHE A 158 16.38 -17.19 3.14
N CYS A 159 15.51 -17.51 4.11
CA CYS A 159 14.51 -16.56 4.62
C CYS A 159 15.17 -15.30 5.20
N LYS A 160 16.30 -15.45 5.90
CA LYS A 160 17.07 -14.33 6.45
C LYS A 160 17.68 -13.47 5.33
N ASP A 161 18.17 -14.10 4.26
CA ASP A 161 18.73 -13.41 3.10
C ASP A 161 17.64 -12.67 2.30
N LEU A 162 16.47 -13.30 2.13
CA LEU A 162 15.30 -12.67 1.51
C LEU A 162 14.83 -11.44 2.29
N LEU A 163 14.76 -11.55 3.63
CA LEU A 163 14.37 -10.42 4.48
C LEU A 163 15.37 -9.26 4.38
N ARG A 164 16.67 -9.58 4.25
CA ARG A 164 17.71 -8.58 3.96
C ARG A 164 17.55 -7.95 2.58
N GLU A 165 17.20 -8.75 1.56
CA GLU A 165 16.92 -8.26 0.21
C GLU A 165 15.76 -7.26 0.23
N VAL A 166 14.60 -7.64 0.77
CA VAL A 166 13.40 -6.78 0.86
C VAL A 166 13.68 -5.47 1.61
N ASN A 167 14.53 -5.50 2.63
CA ASN A 167 14.89 -4.32 3.42
C ASN A 167 15.99 -3.44 2.80
N LYS A 168 16.47 -3.73 1.59
CA LYS A 168 17.43 -2.85 0.90
C LYS A 168 16.81 -1.47 0.63
N LYS A 169 17.64 -0.43 0.74
CA LYS A 169 17.25 0.97 0.49
C LYS A 169 16.62 1.18 -0.90
N THR A 170 17.02 0.39 -1.90
CA THR A 170 16.45 0.43 -3.26
C THR A 170 14.95 0.12 -3.31
N HIS A 171 14.44 -0.62 -2.32
CA HIS A 171 13.04 -1.04 -2.23
C HIS A 171 12.22 -0.20 -1.24
N GLU A 172 12.86 0.62 -0.42
CA GLU A 172 12.21 1.41 0.66
C GLU A 172 10.99 2.19 0.18
N LYS A 173 11.04 2.75 -1.04
CA LYS A 173 9.95 3.50 -1.69
C LYS A 173 8.60 2.76 -1.72
N PHE A 174 8.59 1.43 -1.63
CA PHE A 174 7.37 0.61 -1.53
C PHE A 174 7.30 -0.33 -0.33
N VAL A 175 8.38 -0.46 0.45
CA VAL A 175 8.42 -1.37 1.62
C VAL A 175 8.11 -0.63 2.93
N TRP A 176 8.34 0.69 2.99
CA TRP A 176 8.20 1.45 4.24
C TRP A 176 6.88 1.28 5.02
N PRO A 177 5.69 1.10 4.40
CA PRO A 177 4.45 0.91 5.16
C PRO A 177 4.39 -0.40 5.94
N PHE A 178 5.28 -1.35 5.62
CA PHE A 178 5.26 -2.71 6.13
C PHE A 178 6.35 -2.97 7.18
N TYR A 179 7.19 -1.98 7.50
CA TYR A 179 8.28 -2.17 8.45
C TYR A 179 7.79 -2.45 9.87
N GLU A 180 6.82 -1.69 10.35
CA GLU A 180 6.38 -1.72 11.75
C GLU A 180 4.88 -2.08 11.89
N PRO A 181 4.45 -2.56 13.09
CA PRO A 181 3.07 -2.91 13.32
C PRO A 181 2.11 -1.73 13.12
N VAL A 182 1.05 -1.95 12.34
CA VAL A 182 0.00 -0.93 12.09
C VAL A 182 -0.67 -0.45 13.38
N GLY A 183 -0.67 -1.27 14.44
CA GLY A 183 -1.20 -0.88 15.75
C GLY A 183 -0.54 0.36 16.35
N GLN A 184 0.73 0.60 16.03
CA GLN A 184 1.48 1.77 16.51
C GLN A 184 1.11 3.06 15.75
N LEU A 185 0.44 2.92 14.60
CA LEU A 185 -0.01 4.05 13.78
C LEU A 185 -1.34 4.65 14.27
N GLY A 186 -1.94 4.09 15.33
CA GLY A 186 -3.14 4.65 15.95
C GLY A 186 -4.37 4.59 15.05
N ILE A 187 -4.53 3.53 14.26
CA ILE A 187 -5.68 3.31 13.36
C ILE A 187 -6.69 2.38 14.04
N PRO A 188 -7.70 2.88 14.78
CA PRO A 188 -8.53 2.04 15.66
C PRO A 188 -9.41 1.05 14.89
N GLU A 189 -9.79 1.41 13.66
CA GLU A 189 -10.59 0.57 12.77
C GLU A 189 -9.79 -0.62 12.20
N TYR A 190 -8.45 -0.59 12.25
CA TYR A 190 -7.61 -1.64 11.68
C TYR A 190 -7.90 -3.00 12.31
N PHE A 191 -7.92 -3.05 13.65
CA PHE A 191 -8.16 -4.30 14.40
C PHE A 191 -9.61 -4.80 14.34
N LYS A 192 -10.54 -3.95 13.88
CA LYS A 192 -11.91 -4.40 13.60
C LYS A 192 -11.97 -5.25 12.33
N VAL A 193 -11.09 -5.00 11.36
CA VAL A 193 -11.02 -5.72 10.08
C VAL A 193 -9.94 -6.81 10.11
N VAL A 194 -8.72 -6.45 10.48
CA VAL A 194 -7.54 -7.34 10.51
C VAL A 194 -7.43 -8.01 11.87
N LYS A 195 -7.49 -9.35 11.88
CA LYS A 195 -7.52 -10.14 13.13
C LYS A 195 -6.16 -10.69 13.56
N LYS A 196 -5.22 -10.82 12.62
CA LYS A 196 -3.88 -11.32 12.87
C LYS A 196 -2.88 -10.35 12.26
N PRO A 197 -2.56 -9.23 12.94
CA PRO A 197 -1.59 -8.27 12.43
C PRO A 197 -0.24 -8.94 12.20
N MET A 198 0.47 -8.49 11.16
CA MET A 198 1.83 -8.94 10.83
C MET A 198 2.53 -7.82 10.06
N ASP A 199 3.83 -7.71 10.26
CA ASP A 199 4.72 -6.69 9.70
C ASP A 199 6.16 -7.24 9.64
N LEU A 200 7.06 -6.55 8.95
CA LEU A 200 8.42 -7.03 8.71
C LEU A 200 9.28 -7.06 9.98
N SER A 201 9.11 -6.13 10.92
CA SER A 201 9.86 -6.15 12.19
C SER A 201 9.44 -7.34 13.06
N THR A 202 8.15 -7.69 13.08
CA THR A 202 7.62 -8.89 13.73
C THR A 202 8.13 -10.17 13.05
N ILE A 203 8.07 -10.27 11.72
CA ILE A 203 8.61 -11.43 10.98
C ILE A 203 10.11 -11.58 11.26
N LYS A 204 10.87 -10.47 11.27
CA LYS A 204 12.29 -10.47 11.61
C LYS A 204 12.53 -11.01 13.02
N SER A 205 11.78 -10.51 14.00
CA SER A 205 11.86 -10.90 15.41
C SER A 205 11.60 -12.40 15.58
N LYS A 206 10.56 -12.93 14.95
CA LYS A 206 10.24 -14.37 14.97
C LYS A 206 11.34 -15.22 14.35
N LEU A 207 11.93 -14.76 13.25
CA LEU A 207 13.05 -15.46 12.60
C LEU A 207 14.30 -15.47 13.49
N ASP A 208 14.68 -14.32 14.06
CA ASP A 208 15.86 -14.20 14.93
C ASP A 208 15.71 -14.99 16.24
N LYS A 209 14.48 -15.10 16.76
CA LYS A 209 14.13 -15.92 17.93
C LYS A 209 13.93 -17.40 17.62
N HIS A 210 14.17 -17.84 16.38
CA HIS A 210 14.02 -19.22 15.93
C HIS A 210 12.59 -19.77 16.12
N GLU A 211 11.57 -18.90 16.03
CA GLU A 211 10.16 -19.30 16.15
C GLU A 211 9.64 -19.99 14.88
N TYR A 212 10.31 -19.78 13.73
CA TYR A 212 10.02 -20.49 12.50
C TYR A 212 10.76 -21.83 12.46
N LYS A 213 10.02 -22.93 12.41
CA LYS A 213 10.58 -24.29 12.23
C LYS A 213 10.94 -24.62 10.79
N THR A 214 10.32 -23.93 9.82
CA THR A 214 10.48 -24.16 8.38
C THR A 214 10.39 -22.84 7.62
N GLY A 215 10.98 -22.77 6.43
CA GLY A 215 10.84 -21.61 5.55
C GLY A 215 9.36 -21.37 5.18
N THR A 216 8.58 -22.44 4.99
CA THR A 216 7.14 -22.34 4.72
C THR A 216 6.38 -21.54 5.79
N ALA A 217 6.74 -21.67 7.06
CA ALA A 217 6.10 -20.89 8.14
C ALA A 217 6.44 -19.40 8.07
N PHE A 218 7.69 -19.05 7.72
CA PHE A 218 8.09 -17.67 7.45
C PHE A 218 7.31 -17.09 6.25
N GLY A 219 7.24 -17.84 5.15
CA GLY A 219 6.53 -17.41 3.94
C GLY A 219 5.02 -17.26 4.16
N ALA A 220 4.42 -18.02 5.08
CA ALA A 220 3.03 -17.88 5.46
C ALA A 220 2.77 -16.55 6.19
N ASP A 221 3.65 -16.14 7.12
CA ASP A 221 3.51 -14.85 7.81
C ASP A 221 3.76 -13.66 6.86
N PHE A 222 4.71 -13.79 5.92
CA PHE A 222 4.93 -12.75 4.90
C PHE A 222 3.68 -12.54 4.02
N ARG A 223 3.07 -13.64 3.55
CA ARG A 223 1.80 -13.58 2.79
C ARG A 223 0.63 -13.12 3.64
N LEU A 224 0.60 -13.42 4.94
CA LEU A 224 -0.40 -12.90 5.87
C LEU A 224 -0.32 -11.37 5.96
N MET A 225 0.88 -10.80 6.10
CA MET A 225 1.09 -9.35 6.07
C MET A 225 0.51 -8.71 4.79
N LEU A 226 0.81 -9.28 3.62
CA LEU A 226 0.28 -8.81 2.34
C LEU A 226 -1.24 -8.99 2.23
N THR A 227 -1.77 -10.12 2.71
CA THR A 227 -3.22 -10.38 2.73
C THR A 227 -3.96 -9.38 3.60
N ASN A 228 -3.44 -9.08 4.79
CA ASN A 228 -3.99 -8.06 5.68
C ASN A 228 -4.00 -6.68 5.00
N CYS A 229 -2.92 -6.35 4.28
CA CYS A 229 -2.84 -5.14 3.50
C CYS A 229 -3.96 -5.07 2.46
N PHE A 230 -4.19 -6.12 1.67
CA PHE A 230 -5.23 -6.13 0.64
C PHE A 230 -6.65 -6.21 1.22
N GLN A 231 -6.81 -6.77 2.42
CA GLN A 231 -8.09 -6.81 3.12
C GLN A 231 -8.48 -5.43 3.67
N PHE A 232 -7.51 -4.69 4.21
CA PHE A 232 -7.77 -3.39 4.82
C PHE A 232 -7.80 -2.25 3.82
N ASN A 233 -6.93 -2.31 2.81
CA ASN A 233 -6.75 -1.24 1.83
C ASN A 233 -7.50 -1.61 0.53
N PRO A 234 -8.51 -0.82 0.10
CA PRO A 234 -9.20 -1.05 -1.16
C PRO A 234 -8.26 -1.14 -2.35
N ILE A 235 -8.68 -1.89 -3.37
CA ILE A 235 -7.94 -2.04 -4.63
C ILE A 235 -7.62 -0.65 -5.21
N GLY A 236 -6.36 -0.45 -5.60
CA GLY A 236 -5.89 0.79 -6.24
C GLY A 236 -5.42 1.88 -5.29
N THR A 237 -5.59 1.73 -3.96
CA THR A 237 -4.98 2.65 -2.97
C THR A 237 -3.45 2.52 -2.94
N PRO A 238 -2.68 3.47 -2.38
CA PRO A 238 -1.22 3.44 -2.44
C PRO A 238 -0.71 2.23 -1.70
N VAL A 239 -1.15 2.03 -0.46
CA VAL A 239 -0.69 0.91 0.36
C VAL A 239 -1.05 -0.42 -0.30
N TYR A 240 -2.21 -0.52 -0.98
CA TYR A 240 -2.53 -1.68 -1.81
C TYR A 240 -1.52 -1.87 -2.95
N ASN A 241 -1.21 -0.82 -3.71
CA ASN A 241 -0.27 -0.89 -4.85
C ASN A 241 1.19 -1.10 -4.43
N LEU A 242 1.61 -0.53 -3.29
CA LEU A 242 2.91 -0.78 -2.67
C LEU A 242 2.97 -2.22 -2.18
N GLY A 243 1.88 -2.74 -1.60
CA GLY A 243 1.72 -4.15 -1.27
C GLY A 243 1.84 -5.06 -2.50
N LYS A 244 1.32 -4.64 -3.67
CA LYS A 244 1.49 -5.39 -4.93
C LYS A 244 2.93 -5.38 -5.44
N GLN A 245 3.65 -4.26 -5.30
CA GLN A 245 5.10 -4.22 -5.63
C GLN A 245 5.91 -5.12 -4.70
N LEU A 246 5.61 -5.10 -3.40
CA LEU A 246 6.25 -5.97 -2.41
C LEU A 246 5.91 -7.45 -2.63
N GLU A 247 4.65 -7.78 -2.95
CA GLU A 247 4.22 -9.13 -3.32
C GLU A 247 5.00 -9.65 -4.53
N ALA A 248 5.13 -8.85 -5.59
CA ALA A 248 5.90 -9.23 -6.77
C ALA A 248 7.37 -9.50 -6.46
N LEU A 249 8.03 -8.62 -5.69
CA LEU A 249 9.41 -8.82 -5.24
C LEU A 249 9.55 -10.09 -4.39
N PHE A 250 8.63 -10.28 -3.44
CA PHE A 250 8.64 -11.43 -2.54
C PHE A 250 8.49 -12.73 -3.31
N GLU A 251 7.48 -12.87 -4.17
CA GLU A 251 7.25 -14.12 -4.91
C GLU A 251 8.38 -14.40 -5.91
N GLN A 252 8.89 -13.36 -6.59
CA GLN A 252 10.08 -13.49 -7.44
C GLN A 252 11.24 -14.13 -6.67
N LYS A 253 11.54 -13.60 -5.47
CA LYS A 253 12.62 -14.15 -4.65
C LYS A 253 12.27 -15.50 -4.06
N TRP A 254 11.02 -15.71 -3.64
CA TRP A 254 10.56 -16.96 -3.03
C TRP A 254 10.69 -18.16 -3.97
N HIS A 255 10.60 -17.96 -5.29
CA HIS A 255 10.86 -19.00 -6.29
C HIS A 255 12.32 -19.47 -6.33
N GLU A 256 13.27 -18.68 -5.84
CA GLU A 256 14.70 -19.04 -5.74
C GLU A 256 15.00 -19.90 -4.50
N ARG A 257 13.99 -20.24 -3.68
CA ARG A 257 14.21 -20.98 -2.43
C ARG A 257 14.79 -22.38 -2.67
N PRO A 258 15.65 -22.87 -1.77
CA PRO A 258 16.05 -24.28 -1.77
C PRO A 258 14.82 -25.21 -1.70
N PRO A 259 14.86 -26.37 -2.38
CA PRO A 259 13.73 -27.30 -2.47
C PRO A 259 13.29 -27.81 -1.10
#